data_AF-A0A8H7SMI9-F1
#
_entry.id   AF-A0A8H7SMI9-F1
#
_cell.length_a   1.000
_cell.length_b   1.000
_cell.length_c   1.000
_cell.angle_alpha   90.00
_cell.angle_beta   90.00
_cell.angle_gamma   90.00
#
_symmetry.space_group_name_H-M   'P 1'
#
loop_
_entity.id
_entity.type
_entity.pdbx_description
1 polymer ?
#
loop_
_entity_poly.entity_id
_entity_poly.type
_entity_poly.pdbx_seq_one_letter_code
_entity_poly.pdbx_strand_id
1 'polypeptide(L)'
;MSSPVKNIARRKSGEEWFKVEEKEYAKILSTFRPTPTNSISIIKKAFSGTTQPLHIRDFYKKEAKNKSPGASAEAHYNIGVIYQIGCNTKKDYAEAFYWYKKAVDEGHVKACEKIARLYYKGLGLKQSYKEAKLYYQKAAKRGDKESMFRLGLFYNDGLGLEKDYQEALIHYQSAADSGHVIALYNIGVMYENGQGVPQNYENAFSYYKRSALNGDIDAQLKVGLFLSKGLGTTQNYNEAFSWYKKVSESSLNNMDVHFQLGELYRNGHGTEEDLKVAFEHYSKAVQLDQTDGKSDHGNKQVALGKMYFYGLGTNKDHGMAMLMFQKALIISRNTEAQDYISKLQGKKSPFPFFYEWKNTIPSPSSSSSISEINGDDTRTLNSFSSIKVSEDENFTESSEITRASFTKSI
;
A
#
# COMPACT_ATOMS: atom_id res chain seq x y z
N MET A 1 19.44 12.48 -17.23
CA MET A 1 18.21 11.90 -17.80
C MET A 1 17.77 10.74 -16.92
N SER A 2 17.07 11.02 -15.81
CA SER A 2 16.56 10.02 -14.87
C SER A 2 15.07 9.81 -15.15
N SER A 3 14.72 8.60 -15.59
CA SER A 3 13.35 8.18 -15.89
C SER A 3 12.44 8.34 -14.65
N PRO A 4 11.28 9.01 -14.73
CA PRO A 4 10.36 9.17 -13.58
C PRO A 4 9.53 7.91 -13.28
N VAL A 5 9.79 6.77 -13.94
CA VAL A 5 8.96 5.55 -13.82
C VAL A 5 9.42 4.64 -12.67
N LYS A 6 10.08 5.20 -11.64
CA LYS A 6 10.30 4.45 -10.40
C LYS A 6 9.00 4.45 -9.58
N ASN A 7 8.45 3.26 -9.37
CA ASN A 7 7.39 2.92 -8.41
C ASN A 7 5.91 3.20 -8.80
N ILE A 8 5.42 2.51 -9.82
CA ILE A 8 4.04 1.95 -9.74
C ILE A 8 4.08 0.54 -9.11
N ALA A 9 5.28 -0.03 -8.90
CA ALA A 9 5.49 -1.35 -8.29
C ALA A 9 5.67 -1.33 -6.76
N ARG A 10 5.25 -0.28 -6.05
CA ARG A 10 5.33 -0.22 -4.57
C ARG A 10 3.98 0.14 -3.95
N ARG A 11 3.15 -0.89 -3.81
CA ARG A 11 2.02 -1.11 -2.88
C ARG A 11 1.45 -2.44 -3.33
N LYS A 12 1.82 -3.57 -2.73
CA LYS A 12 1.59 -3.92 -1.34
C LYS A 12 2.83 -4.65 -0.81
N SER A 13 3.53 -4.08 0.16
CA SER A 13 4.32 -4.90 1.07
C SER A 13 3.39 -5.96 1.65
N GLY A 14 3.93 -7.10 2.11
CA GLY A 14 3.14 -8.17 2.72
C GLY A 14 2.19 -7.74 3.87
N GLU A 15 2.21 -6.49 4.30
CA GLU A 15 1.32 -5.90 5.32
C GLU A 15 -0.03 -5.38 4.78
N GLU A 16 -0.11 -4.82 3.57
CA GLU A 16 -1.36 -4.20 3.06
C GLU A 16 -2.38 -5.19 2.49
N TRP A 17 -1.91 -6.35 2.00
CA TRP A 17 -2.78 -7.46 1.60
C TRP A 17 -3.69 -7.95 2.74
N PHE A 18 -3.29 -7.73 4.00
CA PHE A 18 -4.02 -8.22 5.16
C PHE A 18 -4.99 -7.21 5.78
N LYS A 19 -5.11 -5.99 5.25
CA LYS A 19 -6.14 -5.03 5.72
C LYS A 19 -7.54 -5.31 5.16
N VAL A 20 -7.71 -6.30 4.28
CA VAL A 20 -9.03 -6.73 3.75
C VAL A 20 -9.81 -7.62 4.75
N GLU A 21 -9.31 -7.80 5.98
CA GLU A 21 -9.83 -8.74 6.97
C GLU A 21 -11.28 -8.49 7.45
N GLU A 22 -11.83 -7.28 7.32
CA GLU A 22 -13.25 -7.04 7.65
C GLU A 22 -14.22 -7.57 6.59
N LYS A 23 -13.86 -7.56 5.30
CA LYS A 23 -14.65 -8.20 4.23
C LYS A 23 -14.45 -9.72 4.18
N GLU A 24 -13.40 -10.21 4.85
CA GLU A 24 -13.15 -11.64 5.06
C GLU A 24 -14.14 -12.25 6.04
N TYR A 25 -14.82 -11.46 6.88
CA TYR A 25 -15.84 -11.96 7.82
C TYR A 25 -16.99 -12.67 7.09
N ALA A 26 -17.60 -12.05 6.07
CA ALA A 26 -18.66 -12.65 5.26
C ALA A 26 -18.17 -13.84 4.40
N LYS A 27 -16.92 -13.81 3.97
CA LYS A 27 -16.31 -14.85 3.13
C LYS A 27 -15.86 -16.06 3.95
N ILE A 28 -15.33 -15.86 5.16
CA ILE A 28 -14.99 -16.91 6.14
C ILE A 28 -16.27 -17.57 6.66
N LEU A 29 -17.35 -16.81 6.89
CA LEU A 29 -18.67 -17.36 7.19
C LEU A 29 -19.20 -18.28 6.08
N SER A 30 -18.83 -18.04 4.81
CA SER A 30 -19.13 -18.93 3.68
C SER A 30 -18.19 -20.14 3.55
N THR A 31 -17.04 -20.15 4.27
CA THR A 31 -16.10 -21.28 4.27
C THR A 31 -16.44 -22.39 5.25
N PHE A 32 -17.38 -22.18 6.17
CA PHE A 32 -17.98 -23.26 6.95
C PHE A 32 -18.70 -24.20 5.99
N ARG A 33 -18.05 -25.28 5.56
CA ARG A 33 -18.70 -26.30 4.74
C ARG A 33 -19.64 -27.12 5.63
N PRO A 34 -20.95 -27.12 5.35
CA PRO A 34 -21.86 -28.07 5.99
C PRO A 34 -21.67 -29.46 5.36
N THR A 35 -21.31 -30.47 6.14
CA THR A 35 -21.54 -31.89 5.81
C THR A 35 -22.96 -32.31 6.26
N PRO A 36 -23.55 -33.39 5.70
CA PRO A 36 -24.89 -33.31 5.12
C PRO A 36 -26.04 -32.95 6.08
N THR A 37 -26.88 -32.07 5.55
CA THR A 37 -28.32 -31.84 5.80
C THR A 37 -28.77 -31.30 7.17
N ASN A 38 -28.11 -31.60 8.29
CA ASN A 38 -28.52 -31.06 9.62
C ASN A 38 -27.66 -29.90 10.14
N SER A 39 -26.50 -29.63 9.53
CA SER A 39 -25.56 -28.60 9.98
C SER A 39 -25.91 -27.19 9.47
N ILE A 40 -26.47 -27.04 8.27
CA ILE A 40 -26.87 -25.74 7.70
C ILE A 40 -27.95 -25.06 8.54
N SER A 41 -28.93 -25.82 9.03
CA SER A 41 -30.02 -25.29 9.83
C SER A 41 -29.53 -24.83 11.21
N ILE A 42 -28.59 -25.56 11.82
CA ILE A 42 -27.98 -25.21 13.12
C ILE A 42 -27.08 -23.99 12.98
N ILE A 43 -26.26 -23.94 11.94
CA ILE A 43 -25.39 -22.81 11.61
C ILE A 43 -26.26 -21.57 11.33
N LYS A 44 -27.27 -21.65 10.45
CA LYS A 44 -28.21 -20.54 10.20
C LYS A 44 -29.01 -20.12 11.45
N LYS A 45 -29.43 -21.05 12.32
CA LYS A 45 -30.17 -20.75 13.58
C LYS A 45 -29.28 -20.14 14.68
N ALA A 46 -28.01 -20.53 14.73
CA ALA A 46 -27.04 -19.90 15.61
C ALA A 46 -26.73 -18.47 15.16
N PHE A 47 -26.76 -18.20 13.85
CA PHE A 47 -26.57 -16.87 13.28
C PHE A 47 -27.82 -15.98 13.30
N SER A 48 -29.04 -16.54 13.41
CA SER A 48 -30.28 -15.77 13.62
C SER A 48 -30.49 -15.34 15.08
N GLY A 49 -29.48 -15.48 15.95
CA GLY A 49 -29.55 -15.08 17.37
C GLY A 49 -30.40 -16.02 18.25
N THR A 50 -30.91 -17.12 17.71
CA THR A 50 -31.86 -18.03 18.39
C THR A 50 -31.20 -19.26 19.03
N THR A 51 -29.87 -19.37 19.04
CA THR A 51 -29.16 -20.50 19.68
C THR A 51 -27.96 -19.97 20.47
N GLN A 52 -27.79 -20.43 21.71
CA GLN A 52 -26.80 -19.85 22.62
C GLN A 52 -25.33 -20.11 22.18
N PRO A 53 -24.41 -19.16 22.44
CA PRO A 53 -23.03 -19.12 21.92
C PRO A 53 -22.10 -20.31 22.21
N LEU A 54 -22.35 -21.10 23.28
CA LEU A 54 -21.54 -22.28 23.63
C LEU A 54 -21.67 -23.45 22.62
N HIS A 55 -22.75 -23.50 21.84
CA HIS A 55 -23.09 -24.67 21.04
C HIS A 55 -22.17 -24.93 19.82
N ILE A 56 -21.54 -23.91 19.22
CA ILE A 56 -20.74 -24.09 17.98
C ILE A 56 -19.40 -24.76 18.25
N ARG A 57 -18.67 -24.30 19.28
CA ARG A 57 -17.39 -24.91 19.67
C ARG A 57 -17.61 -26.32 20.19
N ASP A 58 -18.66 -26.53 20.99
CA ASP A 58 -18.97 -27.85 21.54
C ASP A 58 -19.47 -28.81 20.45
N PHE A 59 -20.16 -28.30 19.43
CA PHE A 59 -20.47 -29.03 18.21
C PHE A 59 -19.20 -29.50 17.49
N TYR A 60 -18.24 -28.61 17.19
CA TYR A 60 -17.00 -29.04 16.53
C TYR A 60 -16.13 -29.93 17.40
N LYS A 61 -16.12 -29.74 18.73
CA LYS A 61 -15.46 -30.68 19.66
C LYS A 61 -16.11 -32.05 19.66
N LYS A 62 -17.42 -32.15 19.43
CA LYS A 62 -18.12 -33.42 19.27
C LYS A 62 -17.81 -34.05 17.91
N GLU A 63 -17.80 -33.26 16.84
CA GLU A 63 -17.43 -33.73 15.50
C GLU A 63 -15.97 -34.20 15.44
N ALA A 64 -15.04 -33.53 16.12
CA ALA A 64 -13.65 -33.96 16.24
C ALA A 64 -13.47 -35.31 16.96
N LYS A 65 -14.49 -35.78 17.70
CA LYS A 65 -14.49 -37.12 18.32
C LYS A 65 -15.05 -38.20 17.39
N ASN A 66 -15.66 -37.84 16.26
CA ASN A 66 -16.10 -38.81 15.26
C ASN A 66 -14.86 -39.36 14.53
N LYS A 67 -14.72 -40.70 14.46
CA LYS A 67 -13.52 -41.40 13.95
C LYS A 67 -13.22 -41.25 12.45
N SER A 68 -13.90 -40.36 11.73
CA SER A 68 -13.59 -40.12 10.31
C SER A 68 -12.44 -39.11 10.21
N PRO A 69 -11.24 -39.50 9.71
CA PRO A 69 -10.06 -38.64 9.73
C PRO A 69 -10.27 -37.29 9.03
N GLY A 70 -11.00 -37.28 7.91
CA GLY A 70 -11.30 -36.04 7.18
C GLY A 70 -12.27 -35.10 7.90
N ALA A 71 -13.25 -35.64 8.63
CA ALA A 71 -14.20 -34.84 9.40
C ALA A 71 -13.57 -34.28 10.69
N SER A 72 -12.71 -35.06 11.34
CA SER A 72 -11.92 -34.61 12.49
C SER A 72 -10.99 -33.44 12.11
N ALA A 73 -10.30 -33.56 10.97
CA ALA A 73 -9.36 -32.55 10.50
C ALA A 73 -10.04 -31.20 10.22
N GLU A 74 -11.21 -31.23 9.59
CA GLU A 74 -12.03 -30.04 9.31
C GLU A 74 -12.59 -29.44 10.62
N ALA A 75 -13.02 -30.26 11.58
CA ALA A 75 -13.50 -29.80 12.87
C ALA A 75 -12.38 -29.10 13.67
N HIS A 76 -11.18 -29.70 13.73
CA HIS A 76 -10.02 -29.08 14.35
C HIS A 76 -9.62 -27.77 13.68
N TYR A 77 -9.64 -27.71 12.36
CA TYR A 77 -9.40 -26.46 11.62
C TYR A 77 -10.40 -25.37 12.01
N ASN A 78 -11.70 -25.69 12.02
CA ASN A 78 -12.75 -24.72 12.34
C ASN A 78 -12.68 -24.23 13.80
N ILE A 79 -12.28 -25.09 14.74
CA ILE A 79 -12.00 -24.65 16.13
C ILE A 79 -10.84 -23.66 16.15
N GLY A 80 -9.77 -23.93 15.38
CA GLY A 80 -8.65 -22.99 15.24
C GLY A 80 -9.09 -21.62 14.70
N VAL A 81 -9.96 -21.60 13.69
CA VAL A 81 -10.55 -20.36 13.14
C VAL A 81 -11.34 -19.60 14.20
N ILE A 82 -12.17 -20.29 14.99
CA ILE A 82 -12.96 -19.69 16.07
C ILE A 82 -12.06 -18.94 17.06
N TYR A 83 -10.96 -19.57 17.51
CA TYR A 83 -10.01 -18.93 18.42
C TYR A 83 -9.23 -17.79 17.77
N GLN A 84 -8.87 -17.92 16.49
CA GLN A 84 -8.17 -16.87 15.75
C GLN A 84 -9.02 -15.59 15.62
N ILE A 85 -10.31 -15.74 15.29
CA ILE A 85 -11.21 -14.59 15.08
C ILE A 85 -11.89 -14.13 16.37
N GLY A 86 -11.88 -14.94 17.42
CA GLY A 86 -12.58 -14.66 18.68
C GLY A 86 -14.10 -14.76 18.54
N CYS A 87 -14.60 -15.70 17.73
CA CYS A 87 -16.03 -15.90 17.57
C CYS A 87 -16.59 -16.52 18.85
N ASN A 88 -17.37 -15.74 19.62
CA ASN A 88 -17.95 -16.17 20.89
C ASN A 88 -16.92 -16.65 21.93
N THR A 89 -15.67 -16.19 21.80
CA THR A 89 -14.57 -16.44 22.74
C THR A 89 -13.54 -15.33 22.63
N LYS A 90 -12.61 -15.21 23.59
CA LYS A 90 -11.49 -14.27 23.46
C LYS A 90 -10.58 -14.76 22.34
N LYS A 91 -10.11 -13.83 21.49
CA LYS A 91 -9.07 -14.14 20.51
C LYS A 91 -7.87 -14.76 21.22
N ASP A 92 -7.47 -15.94 20.77
CA ASP A 92 -6.35 -16.68 21.33
C ASP A 92 -5.60 -17.41 20.21
N TYR A 93 -4.46 -16.84 19.82
CA TYR A 93 -3.66 -17.38 18.74
C TYR A 93 -2.85 -18.62 19.15
N ALA A 94 -2.59 -18.81 20.45
CA ALA A 94 -1.91 -20.00 20.95
C ALA A 94 -2.84 -21.22 20.89
N GLU A 95 -4.10 -21.04 21.29
CA GLU A 95 -5.15 -22.05 21.09
C GLU A 95 -5.41 -22.29 19.59
N ALA A 96 -5.50 -21.22 18.78
CA ALA A 96 -5.64 -21.38 17.33
C ALA A 96 -4.53 -22.24 16.73
N PHE A 97 -3.27 -21.98 17.11
CA PHE A 97 -2.12 -22.79 16.71
C PHE A 97 -2.27 -24.25 17.12
N TYR A 98 -2.65 -24.52 18.38
CA TYR A 98 -2.84 -25.88 18.89
C TYR A 98 -3.88 -26.67 18.05
N TRP A 99 -5.02 -26.06 17.76
CA TRP A 99 -6.08 -26.71 16.98
C TRP A 99 -5.71 -26.86 15.50
N TYR A 100 -5.05 -25.86 14.91
CA TYR A 100 -4.51 -26.02 13.56
C TYR A 100 -3.45 -27.11 13.49
N LYS A 101 -2.61 -27.27 14.52
CA LYS A 101 -1.58 -28.30 14.54
C LYS A 101 -2.19 -29.70 14.50
N LYS A 102 -3.25 -29.94 15.29
CA LYS A 102 -4.04 -31.18 15.21
C LYS A 102 -4.61 -31.40 13.80
N ALA A 103 -5.21 -30.37 13.21
CA ALA A 103 -5.75 -30.46 11.86
C ALA A 103 -4.65 -30.81 10.84
N VAL A 104 -3.46 -30.23 10.95
CA VAL A 104 -2.30 -30.57 10.10
C VAL A 104 -1.87 -32.02 10.28
N ASP A 105 -1.80 -32.50 11.53
CA ASP A 105 -1.39 -33.87 11.83
C ASP A 105 -2.41 -34.90 11.29
N GLU A 106 -3.67 -34.49 11.12
CA GLU A 106 -4.73 -35.25 10.44
C GLU A 106 -4.82 -34.98 8.92
N GLY A 107 -3.89 -34.19 8.37
CA GLY A 107 -3.76 -33.98 6.94
C GLY A 107 -4.55 -32.80 6.37
N HIS A 108 -5.00 -31.83 7.17
CA HIS A 108 -5.66 -30.61 6.70
C HIS A 108 -4.68 -29.60 6.07
N VAL A 109 -4.77 -29.39 4.75
CA VAL A 109 -3.80 -28.55 4.01
C VAL A 109 -3.90 -27.07 4.40
N LYS A 110 -5.10 -26.49 4.50
CA LYS A 110 -5.26 -25.07 4.84
C LYS A 110 -4.82 -24.73 6.26
N ALA A 111 -4.75 -25.72 7.15
CA ALA A 111 -4.25 -25.49 8.51
C ALA A 111 -2.74 -25.20 8.49
N CYS A 112 -1.99 -25.78 7.54
CA CYS A 112 -0.58 -25.42 7.31
C CYS A 112 -0.44 -23.93 6.93
N GLU A 113 -1.30 -23.42 6.04
CA GLU A 113 -1.31 -21.99 5.65
C GLU A 113 -1.55 -21.08 6.86
N LYS A 114 -2.52 -21.43 7.72
CA LYS A 114 -2.81 -20.67 8.94
C LYS A 114 -1.65 -20.68 9.92
N ILE A 115 -1.03 -21.84 10.18
CA ILE A 115 0.15 -21.93 11.05
C ILE A 115 1.30 -21.10 10.49
N ALA A 116 1.56 -21.20 9.19
CA ALA A 116 2.60 -20.41 8.53
C ALA A 116 2.38 -18.91 8.75
N ARG A 117 1.13 -18.45 8.66
CA ARG A 117 0.75 -17.06 8.92
C ARG A 117 0.95 -16.66 10.39
N LEU A 118 0.65 -17.53 11.35
CA LEU A 118 0.90 -17.26 12.77
C LEU A 118 2.39 -17.04 13.04
N TYR A 119 3.26 -17.89 12.49
CA TYR A 119 4.71 -17.70 12.56
C TYR A 119 5.19 -16.45 11.81
N TYR A 120 4.64 -16.17 10.64
CA TYR A 120 4.99 -15.01 9.83
C TYR A 120 4.72 -13.69 10.58
N LYS A 121 3.59 -13.59 11.28
CA LYS A 121 3.18 -12.38 12.02
C LYS A 121 3.60 -12.37 13.49
N GLY A 122 4.06 -13.49 14.05
CA GLY A 122 4.31 -13.62 15.49
C GLY A 122 3.03 -13.57 16.33
N LEU A 123 1.92 -14.12 15.81
CA LEU A 123 0.62 -14.10 16.50
C LEU A 123 0.51 -15.32 17.43
N GLY A 124 0.54 -15.09 18.74
CA GLY A 124 0.51 -16.16 19.75
C GLY A 124 1.77 -17.03 19.79
N LEU A 125 2.77 -16.71 18.98
CA LEU A 125 4.03 -17.42 18.80
C LEU A 125 5.15 -16.39 18.62
N LYS A 126 6.39 -16.78 18.91
CA LYS A 126 7.55 -15.98 18.48
C LYS A 126 7.60 -15.96 16.95
N GLN A 127 7.71 -14.77 16.37
CA GLN A 127 7.81 -14.61 14.92
C GLN A 127 9.00 -15.42 14.37
N SER A 128 8.76 -16.17 13.30
CA SER A 128 9.78 -16.98 12.64
C SER A 128 9.47 -17.17 11.16
N TYR A 129 10.20 -16.46 10.30
CA TYR A 129 10.10 -16.66 8.85
C TYR A 129 10.53 -18.06 8.42
N LYS A 130 11.51 -18.66 9.10
CA LYS A 130 11.97 -20.03 8.82
C LYS A 130 10.84 -21.04 9.01
N GLU A 131 10.12 -20.97 10.14
CA GLU A 131 8.98 -21.86 10.40
C GLU A 131 7.81 -21.56 9.46
N ALA A 132 7.52 -20.28 9.22
CA ALA A 132 6.48 -19.89 8.26
C ALA A 132 6.73 -20.48 6.87
N LYS A 133 7.95 -20.36 6.34
CA LYS A 133 8.35 -20.97 5.06
C LYS A 133 8.15 -22.48 5.06
N LEU A 134 8.55 -23.18 6.12
CA LEU A 134 8.40 -24.63 6.22
C LEU A 134 6.93 -25.06 6.11
N TYR A 135 6.02 -24.37 6.80
CA TYR A 135 4.59 -24.67 6.72
C TYR A 135 3.97 -24.28 5.38
N TYR A 136 4.39 -23.17 4.76
CA TYR A 136 3.99 -22.85 3.38
C TYR A 136 4.48 -23.92 2.38
N GLN A 137 5.71 -24.43 2.53
CA GLN A 137 6.22 -25.53 1.71
C GLN A 137 5.38 -26.81 1.86
N LYS A 138 4.98 -27.15 3.09
CA LYS A 138 4.10 -28.31 3.34
C LYS A 138 2.74 -28.16 2.65
N ALA A 139 2.15 -26.97 2.69
CA ALA A 139 0.88 -26.69 2.03
C ALA A 139 1.01 -26.67 0.49
N ALA A 140 2.05 -26.01 -0.04
CA ALA A 140 2.32 -25.91 -1.46
C ALA A 140 2.56 -27.29 -2.10
N LYS A 141 3.31 -28.18 -1.44
CA LYS A 141 3.50 -29.58 -1.89
C LYS A 141 2.20 -30.37 -2.05
N ARG A 142 1.10 -29.90 -1.43
CA ARG A 142 -0.23 -30.50 -1.51
C ARG A 142 -1.19 -29.70 -2.38
N GLY A 143 -0.68 -28.82 -3.22
CA GLY A 143 -1.47 -28.07 -4.20
C GLY A 143 -2.09 -26.77 -3.68
N ASP A 144 -1.70 -26.27 -2.51
CA ASP A 144 -2.23 -25.01 -2.00
C ASP A 144 -1.62 -23.80 -2.73
N LYS A 145 -2.40 -23.22 -3.63
CA LYS A 145 -1.97 -22.11 -4.50
C LYS A 145 -1.62 -20.82 -3.74
N GLU A 146 -2.29 -20.55 -2.62
CA GLU A 146 -1.97 -19.40 -1.77
C GLU A 146 -0.58 -19.58 -1.15
N SER A 147 -0.27 -20.78 -0.66
CA SER A 147 1.05 -21.09 -0.11
C SER A 147 2.15 -21.07 -1.17
N MET A 148 1.87 -21.53 -2.40
CA MET A 148 2.80 -21.38 -3.54
C MET A 148 3.10 -19.89 -3.80
N PHE A 149 2.07 -19.06 -3.87
CA PHE A 149 2.21 -17.62 -4.04
C PHE A 149 3.04 -16.98 -2.90
N ARG A 150 2.78 -17.38 -1.65
CA ARG A 150 3.54 -16.88 -0.50
C ARG A 150 4.99 -17.31 -0.50
N LEU A 151 5.31 -18.52 -0.96
CA LEU A 151 6.71 -18.90 -1.17
C LEU A 151 7.39 -18.00 -2.21
N GLY A 152 6.68 -17.64 -3.28
CA GLY A 152 7.16 -16.65 -4.24
C GLY A 152 7.51 -15.31 -3.59
N LEU A 153 6.65 -14.81 -2.68
CA LEU A 153 6.92 -13.59 -1.91
C LEU A 153 8.13 -13.73 -1.00
N PHE A 154 8.31 -14.87 -0.33
CA PHE A 154 9.46 -15.12 0.54
C PHE A 154 10.78 -14.93 -0.22
N TYR A 155 10.89 -15.53 -1.41
CA TYR A 155 12.06 -15.42 -2.28
C TYR A 155 12.22 -14.03 -2.92
N ASN A 156 11.12 -13.39 -3.32
CA ASN A 156 11.14 -12.05 -3.91
C ASN A 156 11.62 -10.98 -2.91
N ASP A 157 11.12 -11.06 -1.67
CA ASP A 157 11.34 -10.04 -0.65
C ASP A 157 12.52 -10.36 0.28
N GLY A 158 13.02 -11.61 0.28
CA GLY A 158 14.12 -12.04 1.14
C GLY A 158 13.70 -12.27 2.60
N LEU A 159 12.49 -12.81 2.81
CA LEU A 159 11.90 -12.92 4.16
C LEU A 159 12.50 -14.12 4.90
N GLY A 160 13.53 -13.86 5.71
CA GLY A 160 14.26 -14.89 6.45
C GLY A 160 15.18 -15.75 5.57
N LEU A 161 15.56 -15.25 4.40
CA LEU A 161 16.46 -15.86 3.43
C LEU A 161 17.04 -14.78 2.49
N GLU A 162 18.06 -15.12 1.71
CA GLU A 162 18.57 -14.24 0.65
C GLU A 162 17.59 -14.17 -0.52
N LYS A 163 17.41 -12.98 -1.10
CA LYS A 163 16.51 -12.80 -2.25
C LYS A 163 16.93 -13.67 -3.42
N ASP A 164 15.95 -14.35 -4.00
CA ASP A 164 16.13 -15.19 -5.18
C ASP A 164 14.96 -14.99 -6.13
N TYR A 165 15.17 -14.20 -7.17
CA TYR A 165 14.11 -13.93 -8.14
C TYR A 165 13.82 -15.14 -9.04
N GLN A 166 14.75 -16.08 -9.22
CA GLN A 166 14.46 -17.28 -10.03
C GLN A 166 13.53 -18.21 -9.27
N GLU A 167 13.81 -18.48 -8.00
CA GLU A 167 12.92 -19.25 -7.12
C GLU A 167 11.57 -18.58 -6.94
N ALA A 168 11.54 -17.24 -6.81
CA ALA A 168 10.30 -16.50 -6.73
C ALA A 168 9.41 -16.72 -7.97
N LEU A 169 10.02 -16.67 -9.16
CA LEU A 169 9.32 -16.87 -10.42
C LEU A 169 8.74 -18.30 -10.53
N ILE A 170 9.53 -19.32 -10.15
CA ILE A 170 9.07 -20.72 -10.16
C ILE A 170 7.82 -20.89 -9.29
N HIS A 171 7.85 -20.32 -8.08
CA HIS A 171 6.72 -20.40 -7.16
C HIS A 171 5.51 -19.59 -7.62
N TYR A 172 5.70 -18.40 -8.19
CA TYR A 172 4.60 -17.65 -8.78
C TYR A 172 4.00 -18.35 -9.98
N GLN A 173 4.81 -18.96 -10.86
CA GLN A 173 4.31 -19.73 -12.00
C GLN A 173 3.47 -20.91 -11.52
N SER A 174 3.95 -21.67 -10.54
CA SER A 174 3.20 -22.79 -9.94
C SER A 174 1.86 -22.34 -9.33
N ALA A 175 1.84 -21.18 -8.65
CA ALA A 175 0.62 -20.59 -8.13
C ALA A 175 -0.33 -20.15 -9.26
N ALA A 176 0.18 -19.51 -10.29
CA ALA A 176 -0.57 -19.04 -11.45
C ALA A 176 -1.21 -20.20 -12.23
N ASP A 177 -0.47 -21.29 -12.44
CA ASP A 177 -0.95 -22.52 -13.08
C ASP A 177 -2.05 -23.20 -12.24
N SER A 178 -2.01 -23.03 -10.93
CA SER A 178 -3.06 -23.43 -9.99
C SER A 178 -4.22 -22.41 -9.89
N GLY A 179 -4.27 -21.41 -10.77
CA GLY A 179 -5.32 -20.39 -10.84
C GLY A 179 -5.23 -19.31 -9.76
N HIS A 180 -4.02 -18.93 -9.34
CA HIS A 180 -3.78 -17.79 -8.45
C HIS A 180 -3.61 -16.50 -9.28
N VAL A 181 -4.65 -15.67 -9.32
CA VAL A 181 -4.70 -14.48 -10.19
C VAL A 181 -3.58 -13.49 -9.90
N ILE A 182 -3.33 -13.18 -8.62
CA ILE A 182 -2.31 -12.20 -8.21
C ILE A 182 -0.90 -12.69 -8.54
N ALA A 183 -0.70 -14.02 -8.66
CA ALA A 183 0.61 -14.54 -9.07
C ALA A 183 0.91 -14.15 -10.52
N LEU A 184 -0.10 -14.14 -11.40
CA LEU A 184 0.03 -13.63 -12.77
C LEU A 184 0.49 -12.17 -12.78
N TYR A 185 -0.10 -11.32 -11.93
CA TYR A 185 0.33 -9.93 -11.80
C TYR A 185 1.82 -9.84 -11.41
N ASN A 186 2.24 -10.59 -10.39
CA ASN A 186 3.64 -10.56 -9.94
C ASN A 186 4.61 -11.08 -11.00
N ILE A 187 4.24 -12.10 -11.78
CA ILE A 187 5.05 -12.54 -12.93
C ILE A 187 5.18 -11.40 -13.95
N GLY A 188 4.09 -10.67 -14.21
CA GLY A 188 4.11 -9.48 -15.06
C GLY A 188 5.10 -8.42 -14.56
N VAL A 189 5.13 -8.16 -13.25
CA VAL A 189 6.10 -7.24 -12.61
C VAL A 189 7.53 -7.72 -12.81
N MET A 190 7.78 -9.02 -12.69
CA MET A 190 9.12 -9.59 -12.86
C MET A 190 9.64 -9.42 -14.29
N TYR A 191 8.79 -9.64 -15.30
CA TYR A 191 9.12 -9.34 -16.69
C TYR A 191 9.27 -7.83 -16.97
N GLU A 192 8.43 -6.99 -16.35
CA GLU A 192 8.53 -5.52 -16.48
C GLU A 192 9.87 -5.00 -15.96
N ASN A 193 10.40 -5.59 -14.88
CA ASN A 193 11.61 -5.13 -14.21
C ASN A 193 12.88 -5.94 -14.54
N GLY A 194 12.75 -7.04 -15.27
CA GLY A 194 13.86 -7.97 -15.50
C GLY A 194 14.37 -8.67 -14.22
N GLN A 195 13.45 -9.02 -13.31
CA GLN A 195 13.78 -9.67 -12.04
C GLN A 195 13.72 -11.19 -12.19
N GLY A 196 14.89 -11.86 -12.14
CA GLY A 196 14.99 -13.32 -12.30
C GLY A 196 14.80 -13.81 -13.75
N VAL A 197 14.38 -12.93 -14.65
CA VAL A 197 14.24 -13.12 -16.10
C VAL A 197 14.70 -11.86 -16.84
N PRO A 198 15.10 -11.96 -18.12
CA PRO A 198 15.32 -10.76 -18.94
C PRO A 198 14.07 -9.88 -19.00
N GLN A 199 14.26 -8.56 -18.97
CA GLN A 199 13.17 -7.61 -19.10
C GLN A 199 12.45 -7.80 -20.44
N ASN A 200 11.12 -7.91 -20.40
CA ASN A 200 10.30 -8.09 -21.59
C ASN A 200 8.88 -7.51 -21.35
N TYR A 201 8.57 -6.39 -22.00
CA TYR A 201 7.27 -5.74 -21.85
C TYR A 201 6.12 -6.51 -22.50
N GLU A 202 6.35 -7.29 -23.55
CA GLU A 202 5.29 -8.09 -24.21
C GLU A 202 4.82 -9.22 -23.29
N ASN A 203 5.76 -9.93 -22.66
CA ASN A 203 5.45 -10.92 -21.64
C ASN A 203 4.77 -10.28 -20.44
N ALA A 204 5.29 -9.15 -19.95
CA ALA A 204 4.65 -8.40 -18.86
C ALA A 204 3.19 -8.05 -19.20
N PHE A 205 2.94 -7.51 -20.39
CA PHE A 205 1.60 -7.18 -20.87
C PHE A 205 0.69 -8.40 -20.91
N SER A 206 1.17 -9.52 -21.46
CA SER A 206 0.41 -10.78 -21.54
C SER A 206 -0.02 -11.28 -20.15
N TYR A 207 0.90 -11.29 -19.19
CA TYR A 207 0.62 -11.69 -17.80
C TYR A 207 -0.34 -10.73 -17.10
N TYR A 208 -0.15 -9.41 -17.25
CA TYR A 208 -1.08 -8.42 -16.73
C TYR A 208 -2.47 -8.56 -17.34
N LYS A 209 -2.58 -8.75 -18.66
CA LYS A 209 -3.88 -8.94 -19.34
C LYS A 209 -4.60 -10.18 -18.83
N ARG A 210 -3.89 -11.30 -18.65
CA ARG A 210 -4.45 -12.52 -18.04
C ARG A 210 -4.94 -12.28 -16.61
N SER A 211 -4.18 -11.55 -15.79
CA SER A 211 -4.59 -11.20 -14.42
C SER A 211 -5.83 -10.29 -14.41
N ALA A 212 -5.83 -9.26 -15.27
CA ALA A 212 -6.91 -8.28 -15.39
C ALA A 212 -8.25 -8.91 -15.83
N LEU A 213 -8.19 -9.86 -16.78
CA LEU A 213 -9.34 -10.63 -17.25
C LEU A 213 -9.95 -11.50 -16.13
N ASN A 214 -9.15 -11.90 -15.14
CA ASN A 214 -9.60 -12.64 -13.96
C ASN A 214 -9.95 -11.72 -12.77
N GLY A 215 -10.13 -10.42 -13.01
CA GLY A 215 -10.70 -9.48 -12.04
C GLY A 215 -9.71 -8.79 -11.11
N ASP A 216 -8.40 -8.94 -11.32
CA ASP A 216 -7.40 -8.20 -10.55
C ASP A 216 -7.34 -6.73 -10.99
N ILE A 217 -7.62 -5.82 -10.06
CA ILE A 217 -7.79 -4.39 -10.35
C ILE A 217 -6.46 -3.70 -10.61
N ASP A 218 -5.41 -4.10 -9.90
CA ASP A 218 -4.06 -3.58 -10.10
C ASP A 218 -3.56 -3.95 -11.52
N ALA A 219 -3.85 -5.19 -11.96
CA ALA A 219 -3.61 -5.60 -13.34
C ALA A 219 -4.44 -4.82 -14.37
N GLN A 220 -5.71 -4.51 -14.09
CA GLN A 220 -6.54 -3.70 -14.99
C GLN A 220 -5.95 -2.30 -15.20
N LEU A 221 -5.46 -1.68 -14.13
CA LEU A 221 -4.73 -0.41 -14.20
C LEU A 221 -3.43 -0.54 -15.02
N LYS A 222 -2.66 -1.61 -14.79
CA LYS A 222 -1.43 -1.88 -15.57
C LYS A 222 -1.69 -2.11 -17.05
N VAL A 223 -2.75 -2.84 -17.39
CA VAL A 223 -3.16 -3.06 -18.80
C VAL A 223 -3.52 -1.73 -19.45
N GLY A 224 -4.31 -0.89 -18.79
CA GLY A 224 -4.62 0.46 -19.27
C GLY A 224 -3.37 1.30 -19.51
N LEU A 225 -2.39 1.22 -18.61
CA LEU A 225 -1.13 1.95 -18.71
C LEU A 225 -0.25 1.45 -19.87
N PHE A 226 -0.18 0.14 -20.06
CA PHE A 226 0.60 -0.47 -21.13
C PHE A 226 -0.01 -0.13 -22.49
N LEU A 227 -1.34 -0.17 -22.60
CA LEU A 227 -2.05 0.23 -23.82
C LEU A 227 -1.93 1.74 -24.09
N SER A 228 -2.01 2.60 -23.07
CA SER A 228 -1.89 4.05 -23.29
C SER A 228 -0.48 4.47 -23.69
N LYS A 229 0.55 3.70 -23.31
CA LYS A 229 1.95 3.98 -23.63
C LYS A 229 2.54 3.14 -24.77
N GLY A 230 1.82 2.12 -25.25
CA GLY A 230 2.34 1.16 -26.22
C GLY A 230 3.51 0.31 -25.69
N LEU A 231 3.49 -0.04 -24.40
CA LEU A 231 4.55 -0.86 -23.78
C LEU A 231 4.27 -2.33 -24.04
N GLY A 232 5.12 -3.00 -24.82
CA GLY A 232 4.96 -4.43 -25.13
C GLY A 232 3.65 -4.77 -25.86
N THR A 233 3.02 -3.77 -26.45
CA THR A 233 1.78 -3.84 -27.22
C THR A 233 1.67 -2.60 -28.10
N THR A 234 0.80 -2.62 -29.11
CA THR A 234 0.47 -1.41 -29.87
C THR A 234 -0.30 -0.42 -29.01
N GLN A 235 0.04 0.86 -29.07
CA GLN A 235 -0.67 1.90 -28.33
C GLN A 235 -2.15 1.94 -28.73
N ASN A 236 -3.05 1.93 -27.74
CA ASN A 236 -4.49 1.95 -27.96
C ASN A 236 -5.20 2.67 -26.81
N TYR A 237 -5.51 3.96 -27.04
CA TYR A 237 -6.20 4.77 -26.04
C TYR A 237 -7.66 4.37 -25.82
N ASN A 238 -8.35 3.84 -26.84
CA ASN A 238 -9.74 3.39 -26.69
C ASN A 238 -9.84 2.19 -25.72
N GLU A 239 -8.97 1.21 -25.88
CA GLU A 239 -8.92 0.05 -24.97
C GLU A 239 -8.43 0.47 -23.58
N ALA A 240 -7.41 1.35 -23.50
CA ALA A 240 -6.94 1.90 -22.22
C ALA A 240 -8.05 2.63 -21.46
N PHE A 241 -8.78 3.51 -22.13
CA PHE A 241 -9.93 4.23 -21.58
C PHE A 241 -10.99 3.27 -21.04
N SER A 242 -11.32 2.23 -21.82
CA SER A 242 -12.30 1.21 -21.40
C SER A 242 -11.87 0.47 -20.13
N TRP A 243 -10.59 0.10 -20.01
CA TRP A 243 -10.06 -0.53 -18.79
C TRP A 243 -10.10 0.40 -17.58
N TYR A 244 -9.69 1.67 -17.74
CA TYR A 244 -9.75 2.62 -16.64
C TYR A 244 -11.18 2.95 -16.23
N LYS A 245 -12.10 3.12 -17.19
CA LYS A 245 -13.51 3.36 -16.90
C LYS A 245 -14.09 2.22 -16.07
N LYS A 246 -13.83 0.97 -16.47
CA LYS A 246 -14.22 -0.24 -15.72
C LYS A 246 -13.72 -0.22 -14.27
N VAL A 247 -12.46 0.17 -14.03
CA VAL A 247 -11.90 0.26 -12.67
C VAL A 247 -12.57 1.40 -11.88
N SER A 248 -12.85 2.54 -12.51
CA SER A 248 -13.45 3.71 -11.85
C SER A 248 -14.88 3.48 -11.37
N GLU A 249 -15.62 2.61 -12.05
CA GLU A 249 -16.99 2.19 -11.72
C GLU A 249 -17.01 1.07 -10.67
N SER A 250 -15.86 0.48 -10.34
CA SER A 250 -15.76 -0.57 -9.33
C SER A 250 -15.77 -0.01 -7.90
N SER A 251 -16.18 -0.81 -6.93
CA SER A 251 -16.15 -0.45 -5.50
C SER A 251 -14.74 -0.36 -4.90
N LEU A 252 -13.72 -0.73 -5.67
CA LEU A 252 -12.31 -0.72 -5.30
C LEU A 252 -11.52 0.29 -6.15
N ASN A 253 -12.20 1.26 -6.78
CA ASN A 253 -11.54 2.36 -7.45
C ASN A 253 -10.59 3.09 -6.49
N ASN A 254 -9.53 3.68 -7.05
CA ASN A 254 -8.53 4.41 -6.30
C ASN A 254 -8.18 5.71 -7.02
N MET A 255 -7.30 6.50 -6.41
CA MET A 255 -6.86 7.76 -6.98
C MET A 255 -6.12 7.63 -8.32
N ASP A 256 -5.44 6.51 -8.59
CA ASP A 256 -4.66 6.33 -9.82
C ASP A 256 -5.56 6.20 -11.03
N VAL A 257 -6.66 5.45 -10.95
CA VAL A 257 -7.62 5.35 -12.07
C VAL A 257 -8.21 6.70 -12.41
N HIS A 258 -8.58 7.50 -11.39
CA HIS A 258 -9.17 8.81 -11.61
C HIS A 258 -8.15 9.79 -12.20
N PHE A 259 -6.90 9.72 -11.78
CA PHE A 259 -5.83 10.51 -12.40
C PHE A 259 -5.62 10.14 -13.88
N GLN A 260 -5.56 8.84 -14.21
CA GLN A 260 -5.39 8.40 -15.60
C GLN A 260 -6.59 8.79 -16.48
N LEU A 261 -7.83 8.66 -15.99
CA LEU A 261 -9.01 9.14 -16.72
C LEU A 261 -8.98 10.65 -16.93
N GLY A 262 -8.55 11.43 -15.93
CA GLY A 262 -8.36 12.86 -16.08
C GLY A 262 -7.36 13.22 -17.19
N GLU A 263 -6.26 12.46 -17.30
CA GLU A 263 -5.29 12.64 -18.39
C GLU A 263 -5.89 12.25 -19.76
N LEU A 264 -6.71 11.20 -19.83
CA LEU A 264 -7.35 10.80 -21.08
C LEU A 264 -8.39 11.82 -21.55
N TYR A 265 -9.26 12.31 -20.66
CA TYR A 265 -10.23 13.36 -20.99
C TYR A 265 -9.57 14.69 -21.33
N ARG A 266 -8.50 15.08 -20.64
CA ARG A 266 -7.79 16.34 -20.92
C ARG A 266 -7.17 16.37 -22.32
N ASN A 267 -6.76 15.22 -22.84
CA ASN A 267 -6.06 15.12 -24.12
C ASN A 267 -6.93 14.54 -25.25
N GLY A 268 -8.22 14.25 -25.00
CA GLY A 268 -9.09 13.57 -25.98
C GLY A 268 -8.58 12.18 -26.40
N HIS A 269 -7.92 11.46 -25.50
CA HIS A 269 -7.34 10.15 -25.79
C HIS A 269 -8.33 9.04 -25.46
N GLY A 270 -8.87 8.40 -26.50
CA GLY A 270 -9.85 7.33 -26.34
C GLY A 270 -11.26 7.80 -25.98
N THR A 271 -11.48 9.11 -26.02
CA THR A 271 -12.71 9.86 -25.73
C THR A 271 -12.59 11.24 -26.38
N GLU A 272 -13.68 11.99 -26.51
CA GLU A 272 -13.60 13.42 -26.83
C GLU A 272 -12.89 14.19 -25.70
N GLU A 273 -12.21 15.28 -26.07
CA GLU A 273 -11.60 16.17 -25.07
C GLU A 273 -12.69 16.84 -24.23
N ASP A 274 -12.60 16.68 -22.91
CA ASP A 274 -13.50 17.32 -21.95
C ASP A 274 -12.72 17.76 -20.71
N LEU A 275 -12.36 19.04 -20.69
CA LEU A 275 -11.60 19.63 -19.58
C LEU A 275 -12.40 19.67 -18.28
N LYS A 276 -13.73 19.75 -18.34
CA LYS A 276 -14.59 19.79 -17.15
C LYS A 276 -14.64 18.41 -16.50
N VAL A 277 -14.85 17.36 -17.29
CA VAL A 277 -14.80 15.98 -16.80
C VAL A 277 -13.38 15.63 -16.34
N ALA A 278 -12.33 16.09 -17.04
CA ALA A 278 -10.96 15.93 -16.57
C ALA A 278 -10.74 16.56 -15.19
N PHE A 279 -11.26 17.77 -14.97
CA PHE A 279 -11.20 18.45 -13.67
C PHE A 279 -11.92 17.66 -12.56
N GLU A 280 -13.11 17.13 -12.83
CA GLU A 280 -13.86 16.28 -11.88
C GLU A 280 -13.05 15.02 -11.50
N HIS A 281 -12.44 14.37 -12.49
CA HIS A 281 -11.58 13.20 -12.28
C HIS A 281 -10.31 13.54 -11.46
N TYR A 282 -9.61 14.64 -11.75
CA TYR A 282 -8.47 15.06 -10.93
C TYR A 282 -8.88 15.42 -9.50
N SER A 283 -10.03 16.08 -9.33
CA SER A 283 -10.59 16.42 -8.01
C SER A 283 -10.88 15.16 -7.20
N LYS A 284 -11.52 14.15 -7.83
CA LYS A 284 -11.80 12.87 -7.19
C LYS A 284 -10.52 12.10 -6.85
N ALA A 285 -9.50 12.15 -7.71
CA ALA A 285 -8.20 11.55 -7.43
C ALA A 285 -7.55 12.15 -6.16
N VAL A 286 -7.58 13.48 -6.02
CA VAL A 286 -7.08 14.19 -4.83
C VAL A 286 -7.91 13.91 -3.58
N GLN A 287 -9.24 13.76 -3.72
CA GLN A 287 -10.11 13.42 -2.59
C GLN A 287 -9.81 12.02 -2.05
N LEU A 288 -9.62 11.04 -2.94
CA LEU A 288 -9.28 9.67 -2.57
C LEU A 288 -7.85 9.53 -2.01
N ASP A 289 -6.94 10.46 -2.31
CA ASP A 289 -5.58 10.49 -1.77
C ASP A 289 -5.54 10.81 -0.26
N GLN A 290 -6.43 11.69 0.20
CA GLN A 290 -6.46 12.17 1.58
C GLN A 290 -6.81 11.10 2.61
N THR A 291 -7.27 9.92 2.18
CA THR A 291 -7.70 8.84 3.07
C THR A 291 -6.64 7.76 3.29
N ASP A 292 -5.56 7.71 2.48
CA ASP A 292 -4.65 6.54 2.43
C ASP A 292 -3.24 6.82 3.02
N GLY A 293 -2.89 8.08 3.27
CA GLY A 293 -1.79 8.50 4.18
C GLY A 293 -0.37 7.98 3.89
N LYS A 294 -0.10 7.36 2.73
CA LYS A 294 1.11 6.53 2.54
C LYS A 294 1.86 6.70 1.20
N SER A 295 1.83 7.84 0.52
CA SER A 295 2.40 7.87 -0.85
C SER A 295 2.74 9.23 -1.44
N ASP A 296 3.83 9.18 -2.21
CA ASP A 296 4.43 10.19 -3.08
C ASP A 296 3.51 10.51 -4.29
N HIS A 297 2.53 11.40 -4.09
CA HIS A 297 1.47 11.68 -5.07
C HIS A 297 1.33 13.15 -5.46
N GLY A 298 2.37 13.96 -5.26
CA GLY A 298 2.31 15.39 -5.59
C GLY A 298 1.92 15.68 -7.04
N ASN A 299 2.19 14.78 -7.98
CA ASN A 299 1.79 14.94 -9.39
C ASN A 299 0.27 15.13 -9.57
N LYS A 300 -0.56 14.49 -8.74
CA LYS A 300 -2.03 14.61 -8.83
C LYS A 300 -2.50 15.97 -8.30
N GLN A 301 -1.90 16.42 -7.21
CA GLN A 301 -2.09 17.77 -6.68
C GLN A 301 -1.64 18.82 -7.72
N VAL A 302 -0.48 18.61 -8.35
CA VAL A 302 0.02 19.50 -9.42
C VAL A 302 -0.93 19.53 -10.61
N ALA A 303 -1.45 18.39 -11.05
CA ALA A 303 -2.40 18.34 -12.16
C ALA A 303 -3.66 19.16 -11.84
N LEU A 304 -4.27 18.96 -10.66
CA LEU A 304 -5.42 19.75 -10.23
C LEU A 304 -5.07 21.24 -10.05
N GLY A 305 -3.90 21.54 -9.49
CA GLY A 305 -3.39 22.90 -9.35
C GLY A 305 -3.23 23.62 -10.68
N LYS A 306 -2.76 22.92 -11.73
CA LYS A 306 -2.70 23.43 -13.11
C LYS A 306 -4.09 23.73 -13.67
N MET A 307 -5.08 22.88 -13.40
CA MET A 307 -6.46 23.14 -13.83
C MET A 307 -6.98 24.46 -13.24
N TYR A 308 -6.77 24.70 -11.95
CA TYR A 308 -7.12 25.97 -11.30
C TYR A 308 -6.28 27.15 -11.79
N PHE A 309 -4.97 26.96 -12.00
CA PHE A 309 -4.05 28.02 -12.42
C PHE A 309 -4.42 28.58 -13.79
N TYR A 310 -4.74 27.70 -14.73
CA TYR A 310 -5.09 28.08 -16.11
C TYR A 310 -6.61 28.27 -16.32
N GLY A 311 -7.46 27.85 -15.39
CA GLY A 311 -8.92 27.87 -15.56
C GLY A 311 -9.40 26.80 -16.54
N LEU A 312 -8.82 25.60 -16.50
CA LEU A 312 -9.20 24.48 -17.38
C LEU A 312 -10.32 23.68 -16.72
N GLY A 313 -11.50 23.64 -17.36
CA GLY A 313 -12.65 22.91 -16.83
C GLY A 313 -13.25 23.46 -15.53
N THR A 314 -12.68 24.56 -15.02
CA THR A 314 -13.10 25.31 -13.83
C THR A 314 -12.75 26.79 -14.03
N ASN A 315 -13.29 27.66 -13.18
CA ASN A 315 -12.83 29.04 -13.14
C ASN A 315 -11.37 29.12 -12.68
N LYS A 316 -10.65 30.08 -13.24
CA LYS A 316 -9.28 30.39 -12.82
C LYS A 316 -9.25 30.82 -11.36
N ASP A 317 -8.50 30.10 -10.54
CA ASP A 317 -8.38 30.34 -9.10
C ASP A 317 -6.93 30.13 -8.65
N HIS A 318 -6.18 31.23 -8.55
CA HIS A 318 -4.79 31.19 -8.12
C HIS A 318 -4.63 30.78 -6.64
N GLY A 319 -5.64 31.01 -5.80
CA GLY A 319 -5.60 30.63 -4.38
C GLY A 319 -5.66 29.12 -4.22
N MET A 320 -6.63 28.49 -4.90
CA MET A 320 -6.73 27.03 -4.95
C MET A 320 -5.55 26.39 -5.67
N ALA A 321 -5.05 27.00 -6.75
CA ALA A 321 -3.83 26.55 -7.41
C ALA A 321 -2.62 26.54 -6.46
N MET A 322 -2.39 27.65 -5.74
CA MET A 322 -1.33 27.78 -4.74
C MET A 322 -1.44 26.69 -3.66
N LEU A 323 -2.66 26.47 -3.13
CA LEU A 323 -2.91 25.43 -2.14
C LEU A 323 -2.54 24.03 -2.64
N MET A 324 -2.94 23.68 -3.87
CA MET A 324 -2.62 22.38 -4.46
C MET A 324 -1.10 22.21 -4.66
N PHE A 325 -0.40 23.23 -5.17
CA PHE A 325 1.05 23.15 -5.35
C PHE A 325 1.79 23.05 -4.01
N GLN A 326 1.36 23.78 -2.97
CA GLN A 326 1.96 23.67 -1.63
C GLN A 326 1.77 22.26 -1.06
N LYS A 327 0.57 21.67 -1.22
CA LYS A 327 0.33 20.27 -0.86
C LYS A 327 1.28 19.32 -1.59
N ALA A 328 1.47 19.51 -2.90
CA ALA A 328 2.39 18.69 -3.68
C ALA A 328 3.85 18.75 -3.15
N LEU A 329 4.32 19.94 -2.73
CA LEU A 329 5.63 20.12 -2.12
C LEU A 329 5.76 19.40 -0.79
N ILE A 330 4.75 19.50 0.09
CA ILE A 330 4.76 18.84 1.38
C ILE A 330 4.78 17.32 1.21
N ILE A 331 3.98 16.80 0.28
CA ILE A 331 3.84 15.36 0.07
C ILE A 331 5.08 14.74 -0.58
N SER A 332 5.67 15.40 -1.58
CA SER A 332 6.63 14.77 -2.49
C SER A 332 7.85 15.62 -2.85
N ARG A 333 7.97 16.83 -2.29
CA ARG A 333 8.98 17.83 -2.72
C ARG A 333 8.98 18.05 -4.23
N ASN A 334 7.79 18.06 -4.83
CA ASN A 334 7.61 18.13 -6.27
C ASN A 334 8.19 19.44 -6.85
N THR A 335 9.22 19.34 -7.68
CA THR A 335 9.91 20.52 -8.23
C THR A 335 9.03 21.32 -9.19
N GLU A 336 8.15 20.65 -9.94
CA GLU A 336 7.21 21.34 -10.83
C GLU A 336 6.24 22.20 -10.01
N ALA A 337 5.75 21.70 -8.87
CA ALA A 337 4.95 22.51 -7.95
C ALA A 337 5.71 23.76 -7.47
N GLN A 338 7.00 23.63 -7.17
CA GLN A 338 7.86 24.75 -6.77
C GLN A 338 7.94 25.83 -7.85
N ASP A 339 8.05 25.43 -9.11
CA ASP A 339 8.10 26.36 -10.24
C ASP A 339 6.78 27.13 -10.37
N TYR A 340 5.64 26.45 -10.24
CA TYR A 340 4.33 27.09 -10.29
C TYR A 340 4.06 28.01 -9.10
N ILE A 341 4.52 27.64 -7.89
CA ILE A 341 4.48 28.54 -6.73
C ILE A 341 5.31 29.78 -6.99
N SER A 342 6.52 29.62 -7.52
CA SER A 342 7.41 30.74 -7.86
C SER A 342 6.79 31.67 -8.91
N LYS A 343 6.10 31.10 -9.92
CA LYS A 343 5.32 31.86 -10.91
C LYS A 343 4.18 32.64 -10.29
N LEU A 344 3.44 32.04 -9.36
CA LEU A 344 2.34 32.69 -8.63
C LEU A 344 2.83 33.78 -7.68
N GLN A 345 4.00 33.59 -7.07
CA GLN A 345 4.62 34.56 -6.16
C GLN A 345 5.34 35.70 -6.89
N GLY A 346 5.71 35.51 -8.16
CA GLY A 346 6.16 36.53 -9.09
C GLY A 346 7.24 37.47 -8.54
N LYS A 347 8.53 37.16 -8.74
CA LYS A 347 9.67 38.04 -8.42
C LYS A 347 9.92 38.22 -6.90
N LYS A 348 11.16 37.87 -6.49
CA LYS A 348 11.80 37.84 -5.15
C LYS A 348 11.10 36.97 -4.08
N SER A 349 11.68 35.78 -3.86
CA SER A 349 11.54 35.02 -2.62
C SER A 349 12.34 35.68 -1.48
N PRO A 350 11.81 35.66 -0.26
CA PRO A 350 12.65 35.18 0.83
C PRO A 350 11.82 34.26 1.74
N PHE A 351 12.27 33.03 1.97
CA PHE A 351 11.74 32.24 3.09
C PHE A 351 11.90 33.05 4.40
N PRO A 352 10.90 33.04 5.30
CA PRO A 352 10.67 31.86 6.12
C PRO A 352 9.19 31.46 6.22
N PHE A 353 8.92 30.17 6.00
CA PHE A 353 7.64 29.55 6.34
C PHE A 353 7.69 29.10 7.80
N PHE A 354 6.80 29.60 8.64
CA PHE A 354 6.08 28.78 9.61
C PHE A 354 4.64 29.32 9.73
N TYR A 355 3.70 28.37 9.78
CA TYR A 355 2.26 28.57 9.90
C TYR A 355 1.87 29.51 11.06
N GLU A 356 0.88 30.39 10.84
CA GLU A 356 -0.39 30.32 11.58
C GLU A 356 -1.41 31.34 11.05
N TRP A 357 -2.63 30.85 10.83
CA TRP A 357 -3.80 31.65 10.52
C TRP A 357 -4.55 31.93 11.82
N LYS A 358 -4.54 33.18 12.29
CA LYS A 358 -5.63 33.73 13.13
C LYS A 358 -5.84 35.22 12.85
N ASN A 359 -7.10 35.55 12.57
CA ASN A 359 -7.63 36.90 12.44
C ASN A 359 -7.43 37.71 13.72
N THR A 360 -6.88 38.93 13.61
CA THR A 360 -7.51 40.20 14.03
C THR A 360 -6.63 41.39 13.61
N ILE A 361 -7.25 42.41 13.00
CA ILE A 361 -6.65 43.71 12.62
C ILE A 361 -6.60 44.61 13.90
N PRO A 362 -5.58 45.46 14.12
CA PRO A 362 -5.70 46.88 13.71
C PRO A 362 -4.43 47.51 13.08
N SER A 363 -4.67 48.16 11.94
CA SER A 363 -4.20 49.46 11.43
C SER A 363 -2.75 49.95 11.62
N PRO A 364 -2.05 50.37 10.54
CA PRO A 364 -0.85 51.19 10.64
C PRO A 364 -1.18 52.68 10.42
N SER A 365 -0.91 53.53 11.41
CA SER A 365 -0.70 54.95 11.19
C SER A 365 0.74 55.18 10.72
N SER A 366 0.85 55.81 9.54
CA SER A 366 1.83 56.86 9.15
C SER A 366 3.31 56.63 9.46
N SER A 367 4.27 56.87 8.57
CA SER A 367 4.30 57.58 7.28
C SER A 367 5.77 57.67 6.89
N SER A 368 6.04 57.66 5.57
CA SER A 368 7.03 58.47 4.82
C SER A 368 8.48 58.55 5.38
N SER A 369 9.55 58.46 4.58
CA SER A 369 9.76 59.08 3.26
C SER A 369 11.19 58.73 2.80
N ILE A 370 11.40 58.55 1.47
CA ILE A 370 12.41 59.22 0.58
C ILE A 370 13.91 59.01 0.96
N SER A 371 14.91 58.72 0.11
CA SER A 371 15.19 58.89 -1.33
C SER A 371 16.43 58.06 -1.74
N GLU A 372 16.51 57.81 -3.05
CA GLU A 372 17.66 57.55 -3.95
C GLU A 372 19.11 57.82 -3.47
N ILE A 373 20.07 57.01 -3.97
CA ILE A 373 21.15 57.42 -4.91
C ILE A 373 22.02 56.21 -5.34
N ASN A 374 22.50 56.31 -6.59
CA ASN A 374 23.35 55.45 -7.43
C ASN A 374 24.69 54.94 -6.83
N GLY A 375 25.29 53.93 -7.49
CA GLY A 375 26.74 53.90 -7.68
C GLY A 375 27.41 52.52 -7.63
N ASP A 376 28.23 52.25 -8.66
CA ASP A 376 29.01 51.06 -8.95
C ASP A 376 30.13 50.70 -7.94
N ASP A 377 30.54 49.44 -8.06
CA ASP A 377 31.94 48.95 -8.12
C ASP A 377 32.73 48.42 -6.90
N THR A 378 33.36 47.29 -7.20
CA THR A 378 34.66 46.73 -6.75
C THR A 378 34.80 45.93 -5.44
N ARG A 379 35.07 44.63 -5.67
CA ARG A 379 36.23 43.83 -5.25
C ARG A 379 36.86 44.11 -3.87
N THR A 380 36.88 43.08 -3.02
CA THR A 380 38.07 42.32 -2.54
C THR A 380 37.79 41.76 -1.14
N LEU A 381 38.00 40.45 -0.94
CA LEU A 381 38.18 39.87 0.39
C LEU A 381 39.33 38.88 0.31
N ASN A 382 40.43 39.22 1.00
CA ASN A 382 41.57 38.37 1.25
C ASN A 382 41.90 38.42 2.75
N SER A 383 42.28 37.25 3.28
CA SER A 383 43.09 36.98 4.49
C SER A 383 42.55 37.44 5.86
N PHE A 384 42.19 36.53 6.77
CA PHE A 384 43.00 35.61 7.61
C PHE A 384 43.49 36.21 8.95
N SER A 385 43.36 35.35 9.98
CA SER A 385 44.12 35.23 11.24
C SER A 385 43.91 36.21 12.40
N SER A 386 43.10 35.75 13.38
CA SER A 386 43.42 35.44 14.79
C SER A 386 44.28 36.38 15.65
N ILE A 387 43.85 36.63 16.91
CA ILE A 387 44.46 36.15 18.19
C ILE A 387 43.69 36.70 19.43
N LYS A 388 43.41 35.79 20.38
CA LYS A 388 43.35 35.78 21.88
C LYS A 388 43.38 37.12 22.67
N VAL A 389 42.95 37.29 23.93
CA VAL A 389 42.32 36.56 25.07
C VAL A 389 42.04 37.65 26.12
N SER A 390 41.01 37.52 26.97
CA SER A 390 41.11 37.95 28.38
C SER A 390 40.07 37.24 29.26
N GLU A 391 40.58 36.65 30.34
CA GLU A 391 39.88 36.04 31.47
C GLU A 391 39.27 37.11 32.39
N ASP A 392 38.22 36.76 33.14
CA ASP A 392 38.15 37.01 34.58
C ASP A 392 37.05 36.17 35.25
N GLU A 393 37.36 35.71 36.46
CA GLU A 393 36.73 34.67 37.26
C GLU A 393 35.65 35.19 38.24
N ASN A 394 34.65 34.36 38.60
CA ASN A 394 34.51 33.79 39.97
C ASN A 394 33.19 32.99 40.21
N PHE A 395 33.35 31.73 40.65
CA PHE A 395 32.72 30.94 41.77
C PHE A 395 31.28 31.29 42.27
N THR A 396 30.37 30.35 42.63
CA THR A 396 30.44 29.12 43.47
C THR A 396 29.29 28.11 43.20
N GLU A 397 29.60 26.80 43.38
CA GLU A 397 28.83 25.65 43.97
C GLU A 397 27.34 25.38 43.58
N SER A 398 26.84 24.15 43.36
CA SER A 398 27.09 22.85 44.03
C SER A 398 26.37 21.68 43.30
N SER A 399 26.95 20.48 43.49
CA SER A 399 26.37 19.12 43.64
C SER A 399 25.59 18.44 42.49
N GLU A 400 26.15 17.36 41.90
CA GLU A 400 25.91 15.91 42.21
C GLU A 400 24.81 15.32 41.29
N ILE A 401 24.81 14.11 40.72
CA ILE A 401 25.63 12.89 40.76
C ILE A 401 25.25 12.04 39.51
N THR A 402 26.28 11.50 38.84
CA THR A 402 26.45 10.20 38.13
C THR A 402 25.26 9.20 38.05
N ARG A 403 25.13 8.28 37.07
CA ARG A 403 26.15 7.46 36.36
C ARG A 403 25.50 6.66 35.22
N ALA A 404 26.20 6.55 34.09
CA ALA A 404 26.10 5.41 33.18
C ALA A 404 26.97 4.24 33.71
N SER A 405 26.61 2.99 33.44
CA SER A 405 27.57 1.89 33.46
C SER A 405 27.17 0.77 32.49
N PHE A 406 27.97 0.66 31.43
CA PHE A 406 28.37 -0.61 30.84
C PHE A 406 29.39 -1.26 31.78
N THR A 407 29.33 -2.59 31.96
CA THR A 407 30.55 -3.41 32.07
C THR A 407 30.26 -4.87 31.73
N LYS A 408 31.18 -5.39 30.91
CA LYS A 408 31.45 -6.77 30.52
C LYS A 408 32.24 -7.48 31.63
N SER A 409 32.32 -8.81 31.45
CA SER A 409 33.33 -9.77 31.99
C SER A 409 32.99 -10.47 33.30
N ILE A 410 32.80 -11.79 33.24
CA ILE A 410 33.88 -12.79 33.43
C ILE A 410 33.84 -13.77 32.25
#